data_AF-A0A8S3F984-F1
#
_entry.id   AF-A0A8S3F984-F1
#
_cell.length_a   1.000
_cell.length_b   1.000
_cell.length_c   1.000
_cell.angle_alpha   90.00
_cell.angle_beta   90.00
_cell.angle_gamma   90.00
#
_symmetry.space_group_name_H-M   'P 1'
#
loop_
_entity.id
_entity.type
_entity.pdbx_description
1 polymer ?
#
loop_
_entity_poly.entity_id
_entity_poly.type
_entity_poly.pdbx_seq_one_letter_code
_entity_poly.pdbx_strand_id
1 'polypeptide(L)'
;RAMTYADRQAPDKAFEVLQQCRRTLKYTYPFAFYLERNNESIMFEDNQAHLERTTEILSEFLEREFDGQHETVLKLKNTTNFCENRRKILVKDCKDGYSKQRWIGLDPY
;
A
#
# COMPACT_ATOMS: atom_id res chain seq x y z
N ARG A 1 -11.26 -27.76 -9.64
CA ARG A 1 -10.84 -26.84 -10.74
C ARG A 1 -9.32 -26.90 -10.82
N ALA A 2 -8.73 -27.08 -12.00
CA ALA A 2 -7.27 -27.08 -12.15
C ALA A 2 -6.69 -25.67 -11.95
N MET A 3 -5.49 -25.57 -11.37
CA MET A 3 -4.79 -24.31 -11.12
C MET A 3 -4.39 -23.65 -12.44
N THR A 4 -4.79 -22.38 -12.64
CA THR A 4 -4.48 -21.67 -13.89
C THR A 4 -3.03 -21.15 -13.90
N TYR A 5 -2.55 -20.71 -15.06
CA TYR A 5 -1.24 -20.03 -15.15
C TYR A 5 -1.21 -18.74 -14.30
N ALA A 6 -2.29 -17.97 -14.32
CA ALA A 6 -2.42 -16.76 -13.51
C ALA A 6 -2.44 -17.06 -11.99
N ASP A 7 -2.96 -18.22 -11.59
CA ASP A 7 -2.97 -18.64 -10.19
C ASP A 7 -1.57 -19.01 -9.70
N ARG A 8 -0.74 -19.61 -10.56
CA ARG A 8 0.67 -19.92 -10.27
C ARG A 8 1.54 -18.68 -10.09
N GLN A 9 1.22 -17.58 -10.79
CA GLN A 9 1.95 -16.31 -10.69
C GLN A 9 1.50 -15.42 -9.53
N ALA A 10 0.39 -15.75 -8.86
CA ALA A 10 -0.18 -14.91 -7.81
C ALA A 10 0.81 -14.63 -6.65
N PRO A 11 1.59 -15.61 -6.14
CA PRO A 11 2.57 -15.37 -5.07
C PRO A 11 3.67 -14.38 -5.48
N ASP A 12 4.25 -14.55 -6.67
CA ASP A 12 5.31 -13.65 -7.16
C ASP A 12 4.78 -12.21 -7.29
N LYS A 13 3.56 -12.06 -7.81
CA LYS A 13 2.92 -10.75 -7.93
C LYS A 13 2.63 -10.12 -6.57
N ALA A 14 2.15 -10.91 -5.62
CA ALA A 14 1.89 -10.47 -4.26
C ALA A 14 3.17 -9.99 -3.57
N PHE A 15 4.28 -10.72 -3.71
CA PHE A 15 5.58 -10.32 -3.20
C PHE A 15 6.07 -9.01 -3.82
N GLU A 16 5.97 -8.86 -5.14
CA GLU A 16 6.32 -7.61 -5.84
C GLU A 16 5.54 -6.42 -5.28
N VAL A 17 4.22 -6.56 -5.14
CA VAL A 17 3.34 -5.51 -4.60
C VAL A 17 3.67 -5.20 -3.14
N LEU A 18 3.90 -6.21 -2.30
CA LEU A 18 4.31 -6.04 -0.90
C LEU A 18 5.57 -5.16 -0.81
N GLN A 19 6.59 -5.46 -1.62
CA GLN A 19 7.84 -4.69 -1.64
C GLN A 19 7.63 -3.25 -2.10
N GLN A 20 6.74 -3.03 -3.08
CA GLN A 20 6.38 -1.67 -3.50
C GLN A 20 5.65 -0.90 -2.39
N CYS A 21 4.70 -1.53 -1.70
CA CYS A 21 3.97 -0.91 -0.59
C CYS A 21 4.89 -0.54 0.57
N ARG A 22 5.76 -1.45 1.00
CA ARG A 22 6.80 -1.20 2.03
C ARG A 22 7.73 -0.05 1.64
N ARG A 23 8.16 -0.01 0.37
CA ARG A 23 8.99 1.09 -0.15
C ARG A 23 8.23 2.41 -0.11
N THR A 24 6.95 2.43 -0.49
CA THR A 24 6.13 3.63 -0.38
C THR A 24 6.00 4.08 1.08
N LEU A 25 5.63 3.18 2.00
CA LEU A 25 5.51 3.48 3.43
C LEU A 25 6.80 4.04 4.03
N LYS A 26 7.97 3.50 3.65
CA LYS A 26 9.26 4.05 4.08
C LYS A 26 9.39 5.56 3.78
N TYR A 27 8.87 6.02 2.65
CA TYR A 27 8.92 7.43 2.25
C TYR A 27 7.74 8.25 2.75
N THR A 28 6.65 7.62 3.22
CA THR A 28 5.51 8.35 3.81
C THR A 28 5.88 8.90 5.18
N TYR A 29 6.70 8.20 5.98
CA TYR A 29 7.06 8.68 7.32
C TYR A 29 7.88 9.99 7.31
N PRO A 30 8.98 10.13 6.52
CA PRO A 30 9.68 11.41 6.42
C PRO A 30 8.80 12.51 5.81
N PHE A 31 7.94 12.18 4.86
CA PHE A 31 6.99 13.13 4.29
C PHE A 31 6.01 13.66 5.34
N ALA A 32 5.40 12.77 6.13
CA ALA A 32 4.52 13.15 7.24
C ALA A 32 5.26 13.97 8.32
N PHE A 33 6.51 13.60 8.63
CA PHE A 33 7.31 14.30 9.64
C PHE A 33 7.50 15.79 9.34
N TYR A 34 7.65 16.16 8.07
CA TYR A 34 7.84 17.56 7.65
C TYR A 34 6.54 18.28 7.29
N LEU A 35 5.37 17.64 7.38
CA LEU A 35 4.09 18.30 7.12
C LEU A 35 3.61 19.07 8.35
N GLU A 36 3.15 20.30 8.12
CA GLU A 36 2.37 21.02 9.12
C GLU A 36 1.01 20.36 9.30
N ARG A 37 0.57 20.23 10.55
CA ARG A 37 -0.69 19.57 10.88
C ARG A 37 -1.88 20.39 10.41
N ASN A 38 -2.63 19.85 9.45
CA ASN A 38 -3.87 20.45 8.93
C ASN A 38 -4.81 19.36 8.39
N ASN A 39 -5.93 19.74 7.78
CA ASN A 39 -6.90 18.77 7.26
C ASN A 39 -6.30 17.82 6.21
N GLU A 40 -5.40 18.32 5.36
CA GLU A 40 -4.75 17.54 4.31
C GLU A 40 -3.74 16.55 4.89
N SER A 41 -2.97 16.97 5.92
CA SER A 41 -2.03 16.08 6.61
C SER A 41 -2.76 14.95 7.34
N ILE A 42 -3.91 15.25 7.97
CA ILE A 42 -4.74 14.23 8.65
C ILE A 42 -5.27 13.21 7.62
N MET A 43 -5.80 13.67 6.49
CA MET A 43 -6.26 12.77 5.42
C MET A 43 -5.12 11.92 4.85
N PHE A 44 -3.91 12.49 4.74
CA PHE A 44 -2.73 11.75 4.33
C PHE A 44 -2.37 10.66 5.35
N GLU A 45 -2.34 10.98 6.65
CA GLU A 45 -2.05 10.03 7.73
C GLU A 45 -3.08 8.89 7.77
N ASP A 46 -4.37 9.17 7.56
CA ASP A 46 -5.41 8.15 7.45
C ASP A 46 -5.18 7.20 6.27
N ASN A 47 -4.81 7.76 5.10
CA ASN A 47 -4.48 6.96 3.92
C ASN A 47 -3.20 6.13 4.14
N GLN A 48 -2.20 6.69 4.83
CA GLN A 48 -0.98 5.99 5.21
C GLN A 48 -1.29 4.81 6.15
N ALA A 49 -2.06 5.03 7.21
CA ALA A 49 -2.43 3.99 8.18
C ALA A 49 -3.24 2.85 7.52
N HIS A 50 -4.09 3.17 6.54
CA HIS A 50 -4.80 2.17 5.76
C HIS A 50 -3.86 1.34 4.90
N LEU A 51 -2.92 1.99 4.20
CA LEU A 51 -1.91 1.27 3.42
C LEU A 51 -1.06 0.37 4.31
N GLU A 52 -0.63 0.85 5.48
CA GLU A 52 0.14 0.08 6.47
C GLU A 52 -0.60 -1.19 6.88
N ARG A 53 -1.85 -1.07 7.36
CA ARG A 53 -2.67 -2.22 7.75
C ARG A 53 -2.84 -3.23 6.60
N THR A 54 -3.06 -2.75 5.39
CA THR A 54 -3.24 -3.63 4.22
C THR A 54 -1.93 -4.32 3.82
N THR A 55 -0.80 -3.64 4.01
CA THR A 55 0.54 -4.17 3.76
C THR A 55 0.86 -5.29 4.75
N GLU A 56 0.52 -5.10 6.03
CA GLU A 56 0.71 -6.13 7.06
C GLU A 56 -0.16 -7.36 6.80
N ILE A 57 -1.44 -7.19 6.46
CA ILE A 57 -2.32 -8.31 6.08
C ILE A 57 -1.74 -9.12 4.90
N LEU A 58 -1.16 -8.44 3.91
CA LEU A 58 -0.52 -9.10 2.77
C LEU A 58 0.77 -9.82 3.18
N SER A 59 1.57 -9.24 4.07
CA SER A 59 2.79 -9.89 4.61
C SER A 59 2.44 -11.15 5.38
N GLU A 60 1.49 -11.06 6.31
CA GLU A 60 1.03 -12.22 7.08
C GLU A 60 0.52 -13.34 6.16
N PHE A 61 -0.18 -13.00 5.09
CA PHE A 61 -0.69 -14.00 4.15
C PHE A 61 0.45 -14.72 3.43
N LEU A 62 1.51 -14.00 3.05
CA LEU A 62 2.68 -14.56 2.37
C LEU A 62 3.63 -15.34 3.29
N GLU A 63 3.61 -15.04 4.59
CA GLU A 63 4.40 -15.74 5.61
C GLU A 63 3.75 -17.05 6.08
N ARG A 64 2.42 -17.20 5.91
CA ARG A 64 1.70 -18.44 6.21
C ARG A 64 1.92 -19.48 5.12
N GLU A 65 1.77 -20.76 5.49
CA GLU A 65 1.85 -21.86 4.52
C GLU A 65 0.79 -21.69 3.41
N PHE A 66 1.26 -21.60 2.16
CA PHE A 66 0.41 -21.47 0.99
C PHE A 66 -0.02 -22.85 0.49
N ASP A 67 -1.27 -23.22 0.77
CA ASP A 67 -1.83 -24.54 0.42
C ASP A 67 -2.17 -24.72 -1.07
N GLY A 68 -2.02 -23.66 -1.88
CA GLY A 68 -2.33 -23.67 -3.31
C GLY A 68 -3.81 -23.88 -3.64
N GLN A 69 -4.70 -23.86 -2.64
CA GLN A 69 -6.13 -24.03 -2.87
C GLN A 69 -6.71 -22.82 -3.59
N HIS A 70 -7.75 -23.05 -4.39
CA HIS A 70 -8.37 -21.99 -5.20
C HIS A 70 -8.84 -20.80 -4.35
N GLU A 71 -9.39 -21.08 -3.16
CA GLU A 71 -9.85 -20.04 -2.23
C GLU A 71 -8.68 -19.21 -1.69
N THR A 72 -7.59 -19.85 -1.31
CA THR A 72 -6.36 -19.21 -0.83
C THR A 72 -5.74 -18.33 -1.92
N VAL A 73 -5.64 -18.84 -3.15
CA VAL A 73 -5.16 -18.08 -4.32
C VAL A 73 -6.07 -16.86 -4.57
N LEU A 74 -7.39 -17.02 -4.51
CA LEU A 74 -8.32 -15.93 -4.76
C LEU A 74 -8.22 -14.84 -3.68
N LYS A 75 -8.11 -15.23 -2.41
CA LYS A 75 -7.87 -14.31 -1.28
C LYS A 75 -6.55 -13.56 -1.48
N LEU A 76 -5.47 -14.25 -1.81
CA LEU A 76 -4.17 -13.63 -2.09
C LEU A 76 -4.27 -12.57 -3.19
N LYS A 77 -4.93 -12.89 -4.31
CA LYS A 77 -5.11 -11.97 -5.43
C LYS A 77 -5.93 -10.75 -5.05
N ASN A 78 -7.02 -10.94 -4.30
CA ASN A 78 -7.86 -9.84 -3.83
C ASN A 78 -7.10 -8.91 -2.87
N THR A 79 -6.40 -9.47 -1.88
CA THR A 79 -5.58 -8.70 -0.94
C THR A 79 -4.46 -7.96 -1.67
N THR A 80 -3.79 -8.61 -2.62
CA THR A 80 -2.74 -8.00 -3.45
C THR A 80 -3.27 -6.79 -4.23
N ASN A 81 -4.39 -6.97 -4.95
CA ASN A 81 -5.00 -5.89 -5.72
C ASN A 81 -5.46 -4.73 -4.83
N PHE A 82 -6.03 -5.04 -3.66
CA PHE A 82 -6.48 -4.03 -2.72
C PHE A 82 -5.29 -3.22 -2.17
N CYS A 83 -4.20 -3.90 -1.79
CA CYS A 83 -2.96 -3.26 -1.32
C CYS A 83 -2.36 -2.34 -2.40
N GLU A 84 -2.26 -2.83 -3.64
CA GLU A 84 -1.77 -2.05 -4.77
C GLU A 84 -2.64 -0.81 -5.03
N ASN A 85 -3.96 -0.95 -4.96
CA ASN A 85 -4.89 0.16 -5.16
C ASN A 85 -4.75 1.22 -4.06
N ARG A 86 -4.62 0.81 -2.79
CA ARG A 86 -4.38 1.75 -1.67
C ARG A 86 -3.08 2.52 -1.86
N ARG A 87 -2.01 1.84 -2.29
CA ARG A 87 -0.74 2.48 -2.62
C ARG A 87 -0.88 3.50 -3.74
N LYS A 88 -1.62 3.16 -4.81
CA LYS A 88 -1.88 4.08 -5.94
C LYS A 88 -2.67 5.31 -5.52
N ILE A 89 -3.69 5.14 -4.68
CA ILE A 89 -4.50 6.26 -4.15
C ILE A 89 -3.61 7.21 -3.34
N LEU A 90 -2.81 6.69 -2.40
CA LEU A 90 -1.92 7.50 -1.58
C LEU A 90 -0.91 8.28 -2.43
N VAL A 91 -0.23 7.61 -3.37
CA VAL A 91 0.75 8.26 -4.25
C VAL A 91 0.09 9.30 -5.16
N LYS A 92 -1.13 9.03 -5.63
CA LYS A 92 -1.90 9.99 -6.43
C LYS A 92 -2.25 11.23 -5.61
N ASP A 93 -2.77 11.05 -4.39
CA ASP A 93 -3.10 12.17 -3.50
C ASP A 93 -1.87 13.04 -3.21
N CYS A 94 -0.72 12.42 -2.94
CA CYS A 94 0.56 13.13 -2.80
C CYS A 94 0.86 14.02 -4.01
N LYS A 95 0.82 13.44 -5.22
CA LYS A 95 1.09 14.16 -6.48
C LYS A 95 0.09 15.29 -6.73
N ASP A 96 -1.19 15.04 -6.49
CA ASP A 96 -2.25 16.03 -6.64
C ASP A 96 -2.06 17.17 -5.63
N GLY A 97 -1.60 16.85 -4.40
CA GLY A 97 -1.32 17.86 -3.38
C GLY A 97 -0.12 18.74 -3.72
N TYR A 98 0.95 18.18 -4.30
CA TYR A 98 2.05 18.98 -4.83
C TYR A 98 1.60 19.89 -5.97
N SER A 99 0.84 19.35 -6.92
CA SER A 99 0.37 20.11 -8.09
C SER A 99 -0.56 21.27 -7.71
N LYS A 100 -1.28 21.13 -6.61
CA LYS A 100 -2.22 22.14 -6.08
C LYS A 100 -1.64 22.98 -4.94
N GLN A 101 -0.35 22.80 -4.61
CA GLN A 101 0.29 23.47 -3.46
C GLN A 101 -0.48 23.30 -2.14
N ARG A 102 -1.09 22.13 -1.90
CA ARG A 102 -1.82 21.80 -0.67
C ARG A 102 -0.91 21.48 0.51
N TRP A 103 0.29 20.98 0.23
CA TRP A 103 1.23 20.56 1.27
C TRP A 103 1.93 21.77 1.86
N ILE A 104 1.67 22.01 3.14
CA ILE A 104 2.33 23.04 3.92
C ILE A 104 3.39 22.32 4.76
N GLY A 105 4.65 22.67 4.53
CA GLY A 105 5.77 22.14 5.31
C GLY A 105 5.97 22.95 6.59
N LEU A 106 6.59 22.33 7.59
CA LEU A 106 7.07 23.07 8.76
C LEU A 106 8.06 24.15 8.29
N ASP A 107 7.89 25.38 8.78
CA ASP A 107 8.75 26.52 8.43
C ASP A 107 10.20 26.21 8.86
N PRO A 108 11.19 26.24 7.96
CA PRO A 108 12.57 25.93 8.30
C PRO A 108 13.25 27.14 8.94
N TYR A 109 12.80 27.53 10.15
CA TYR A 109 13.36 28.58 11.02
C TYR A 109 13.49 30.00 10.46
#